data_AF-A0A1T0AYL0-F1
#
_entry.id   AF-A0A1T0AYL0-F1
#
_cell.length_a   1.000
_cell.length_b   1.000
_cell.length_c   1.000
_cell.angle_alpha   90.00
_cell.angle_beta   90.00
_cell.angle_gamma   90.00
#
_symmetry.space_group_name_H-M   'P 1'
#
loop_
_entity.id
_entity.type
_entity.pdbx_description
1 polymer ?
#
loop_
_entity_poly.entity_id
_entity_poly.type
_entity_poly.pdbx_seq_one_letter_code
_entity_poly.pdbx_strand_id
1 'polypeptide(L)'
;MAQVDPPRHASGNVFDYVAEGIGHLSALLKEYHRISVELEQQYSETALNQLAQLQSQLDHAGGWRFENKIKEVLVKLDLNPETPLKELSGGWLRKAALARALVCQPNVLLLDEPTNHLK
;
A
#
# COMPACT_ATOMS: atom_id res chain seq x y z
N MET A 1 11.88 -15.94 13.33
CA MET A 1 11.70 -14.51 13.68
C MET A 1 12.10 -13.67 12.47
N ALA A 2 11.17 -13.32 11.59
CA ALA A 2 11.48 -12.46 10.44
C ALA A 2 11.40 -11.00 10.92
N GLN A 3 12.55 -10.44 11.28
CA GLN A 3 12.69 -9.03 11.59
C GLN A 3 12.57 -8.25 10.27
N VAL A 4 11.38 -7.71 10.00
CA VAL A 4 11.16 -6.78 8.89
C VAL A 4 11.78 -5.46 9.31
N ASP A 5 13.10 -5.33 9.16
CA ASP A 5 13.76 -4.04 9.34
C ASP A 5 13.25 -3.08 8.26
N PRO A 6 12.70 -1.91 8.64
CA PRO A 6 12.20 -0.95 7.68
C PRO A 6 13.37 -0.46 6.83
N PRO A 7 13.30 -0.52 5.49
CA PRO A 7 14.34 -0.01 4.63
C PRO A 7 14.44 1.49 4.85
N ARG A 8 15.48 1.94 5.56
CA ARG A 8 15.81 3.37 5.73
C ARG A 8 16.12 4.09 4.40
N HIS A 9 16.09 3.37 3.28
CA HIS A 9 16.35 3.84 1.91
C HIS A 9 15.11 3.79 1.00
N ALA A 10 13.91 3.49 1.52
CA ALA A 10 12.71 3.56 0.69
C ALA A 10 12.47 5.02 0.28
N SER A 11 12.68 5.29 -1.01
CA SER A 11 12.38 6.58 -1.64
C SER A 11 10.88 6.60 -1.90
N GLY A 12 10.14 7.37 -1.11
CA GLY A 12 8.67 7.42 -1.18
C GLY A 12 8.04 7.98 0.09
N ASN A 13 6.73 8.15 0.06
CA ASN A 13 5.92 8.52 1.22
C ASN A 13 5.42 7.25 1.96
N VAL A 14 4.74 7.43 3.09
CA VAL A 14 4.20 6.30 3.86
C VAL A 14 3.23 5.46 3.04
N PHE A 15 2.41 6.12 2.20
CA PHE A 15 1.47 5.42 1.33
C PHE A 15 2.18 4.48 0.35
N ASP A 16 3.21 4.96 -0.34
CA ASP A 16 3.99 4.19 -1.30
C ASP A 16 4.57 2.92 -0.67
N TYR A 17 5.12 3.05 0.55
CA TYR A 17 5.70 1.94 1.28
C TYR A 17 4.69 0.90 1.71
N VAL A 18 3.50 1.34 2.15
CA VAL A 18 2.43 0.42 2.53
C VAL A 18 1.81 -0.23 1.29
N ALA A 19 1.68 0.51 0.19
CA ALA A 19 1.21 0.02 -1.10
C ALA A 19 2.14 -1.05 -1.71
N GLU A 20 3.47 -0.96 -1.50
CA GLU A 20 4.42 -2.02 -1.86
C GLU A 20 4.09 -3.38 -1.22
N GLY A 21 3.30 -3.42 -0.14
CA GLY A 21 2.76 -4.68 0.40
C GLY A 21 1.80 -5.40 -0.55
N ILE A 22 1.16 -4.70 -1.48
CA ILE A 22 0.11 -5.24 -2.35
C ILE A 22 0.71 -5.77 -3.68
N GLY A 23 2.04 -5.75 -3.81
CA GLY A 23 2.74 -6.31 -4.96
C GLY A 23 2.33 -5.62 -6.26
N HIS A 24 1.75 -6.38 -7.20
CA HIS A 24 1.52 -5.92 -8.57
C HIS A 24 0.56 -4.72 -8.68
N LEU A 25 -0.36 -4.55 -7.71
CA LEU A 25 -1.33 -3.45 -7.73
C LEU A 25 -0.71 -2.10 -7.39
N SER A 26 0.41 -2.09 -6.65
CA SER A 26 1.14 -0.86 -6.33
C SER A 26 1.59 -0.13 -7.58
N ALA A 27 2.15 -0.87 -8.55
CA ALA A 27 2.61 -0.30 -9.81
C ALA A 27 1.45 0.31 -10.62
N LEU A 28 0.31 -0.37 -10.66
CA LEU A 28 -0.89 0.11 -11.36
C LEU A 28 -1.46 1.38 -10.73
N LEU A 29 -1.55 1.44 -9.39
CA LEU A 29 -2.01 2.62 -8.67
C LEU A 29 -1.07 3.82 -8.87
N LYS A 30 0.24 3.61 -8.77
CA LYS A 30 1.24 4.66 -8.99
C LYS A 30 1.15 5.24 -10.40
N GLU A 31 1.01 4.38 -11.40
CA GLU A 31 0.90 4.82 -12.79
C GLU A 31 -0.41 5.55 -13.06
N TYR A 32 -1.53 5.07 -12.49
CA TYR A 32 -2.82 5.77 -12.57
C TYR A 32 -2.72 7.19 -12.02
N HIS A 33 -2.16 7.38 -10.82
CA HIS A 33 -1.98 8.71 -10.22
C HIS A 33 -1.06 9.59 -11.06
N ARG A 34 0.04 9.04 -11.58
CA ARG A 34 0.99 9.76 -12.43
C ARG A 34 0.31 10.31 -13.68
N ILE A 35 -0.43 9.47 -14.40
CA ILE A 35 -1.14 9.86 -15.64
C ILE A 35 -2.29 10.82 -15.32
N SER A 36 -2.99 10.63 -14.20
CA SER A 36 -4.07 11.54 -13.77
C SER A 36 -3.54 12.96 -13.59
N VAL A 37 -2.41 13.14 -12.90
CA VAL A 37 -1.78 14.45 -12.69
C VAL A 37 -1.22 15.02 -14.01
N GLU A 38 -0.66 14.17 -14.86
CA GLU A 38 -0.19 14.57 -16.19
C GLU A 38 -1.33 15.15 -17.04
N LEU A 39 -2.50 14.49 -17.04
CA LEU A 39 -3.70 14.93 -17.75
C LEU A 39 -4.28 16.25 -17.25
N GLU A 40 -4.14 16.56 -15.95
CA GLU A 40 -4.54 17.85 -15.39
C GLU A 40 -3.70 19.00 -15.94
N GLN A 41 -2.41 18.76 -16.20
CA GLN A 41 -1.51 19.78 -16.77
C GLN A 41 -1.57 19.83 -18.29
N GLN A 42 -1.67 18.67 -18.95
CA GLN A 42 -1.63 18.55 -20.38
C GLN A 42 -2.61 17.48 -20.87
N TYR A 43 -3.69 17.95 -21.50
CA TYR A 43 -4.65 17.05 -22.12
C TYR A 43 -3.99 16.24 -23.25
N SER A 44 -4.22 14.92 -23.24
CA SER A 44 -3.74 13.99 -24.25
C SER A 44 -4.70 12.81 -24.37
N GLU A 45 -5.20 12.54 -25.58
CA GLU A 45 -6.09 11.41 -25.85
C GLU A 45 -5.41 10.06 -25.61
N THR A 46 -4.09 9.97 -25.85
CA THR A 46 -3.33 8.74 -25.58
C THR A 46 -3.23 8.48 -24.08
N ALA A 47 -2.93 9.50 -23.29
CA ALA A 47 -2.89 9.42 -21.83
C ALA A 47 -4.27 9.11 -21.25
N LEU A 48 -5.34 9.69 -21.80
CA LEU A 48 -6.72 9.42 -21.40
C LEU A 48 -7.09 7.95 -21.62
N ASN A 49 -6.76 7.39 -22.79
CA ASN A 49 -7.00 5.98 -23.10
C ASN A 49 -6.18 5.04 -22.19
N GLN A 50 -4.93 5.39 -21.90
CA GLN A 50 -4.10 4.64 -20.95
C GLN A 50 -4.68 4.67 -19.53
N LEU A 51 -5.15 5.83 -19.07
CA LEU A 51 -5.81 5.98 -17.77
C LEU A 51 -7.04 5.07 -17.67
N ALA A 52 -7.89 5.05 -18.70
CA ALA A 52 -9.07 4.19 -18.76
C ALA A 52 -8.71 2.69 -18.71
N GLN A 53 -7.65 2.27 -19.39
CA GLN A 53 -7.15 0.89 -19.33
C GLN A 53 -6.62 0.53 -17.94
N LEU A 54 -5.89 1.43 -17.28
CA LEU A 54 -5.41 1.22 -15.91
C LEU A 54 -6.58 1.16 -14.92
N GLN A 55 -7.57 2.03 -15.08
CA GLN A 55 -8.77 2.05 -14.25
C GLN A 55 -9.52 0.71 -14.32
N SER A 56 -9.73 0.18 -15.53
CA SER A 56 -10.35 -1.14 -15.73
C SER A 56 -9.51 -2.26 -15.09
N GLN A 57 -8.19 -2.24 -15.24
CA GLN A 57 -7.30 -3.22 -14.59
C GLN A 57 -7.40 -3.15 -13.06
N LEU A 58 -7.44 -1.94 -12.48
CA LEU A 58 -7.62 -1.73 -11.05
C LEU A 58 -8.99 -2.23 -10.59
N ASP A 59 -10.07 -1.97 -11.32
CA ASP A 59 -11.40 -2.50 -11.01
C ASP A 59 -11.40 -4.04 -10.99
N HIS A 60 -10.91 -4.66 -12.06
CA HIS A 60 -10.88 -6.13 -12.18
C HIS A 60 -10.03 -6.80 -11.10
N ALA A 61 -8.92 -6.17 -10.71
CA ALA A 61 -8.02 -6.69 -9.71
C ALA A 61 -8.34 -6.22 -8.27
N GLY A 62 -9.44 -5.48 -8.08
CA GLY A 62 -9.87 -4.99 -6.78
C GLY A 62 -8.98 -3.90 -6.18
N GLY A 63 -8.21 -3.18 -6.99
CA GLY A 63 -7.26 -2.12 -6.62
C GLY A 63 -7.87 -1.04 -5.71
N TRP A 64 -9.10 -0.59 -5.97
CA TRP A 64 -9.78 0.40 -5.13
C TRP A 64 -10.07 -0.10 -3.71
N ARG A 65 -10.40 -1.38 -3.58
CA ARG A 65 -10.62 -1.99 -2.26
C ARG A 65 -9.33 -2.00 -1.46
N PHE A 66 -8.22 -2.24 -2.13
CA PHE A 66 -6.88 -2.19 -1.53
C PHE A 66 -6.46 -0.77 -1.15
N GLU A 67 -6.69 0.22 -2.02
CA GLU A 67 -6.44 1.62 -1.71
C GLU A 67 -7.20 2.08 -0.47
N ASN A 68 -8.50 1.76 -0.39
CA ASN A 68 -9.32 2.05 0.78
C ASN A 68 -8.79 1.35 2.04
N LYS A 69 -8.33 0.11 1.91
CA LYS A 69 -7.74 -0.64 3.03
C LYS A 69 -6.41 -0.04 3.50
N ILE A 70 -5.56 0.45 2.59
CA ILE A 70 -4.35 1.21 2.96
C ILE A 70 -4.76 2.41 3.80
N LYS A 71 -5.66 3.25 3.29
CA LYS A 71 -6.11 4.47 3.97
C LYS A 71 -6.69 4.15 5.36
N GLU A 72 -7.51 3.12 5.47
CA GLU A 72 -8.08 2.68 6.76
C GLU A 72 -6.99 2.26 7.76
N VAL A 73 -6.01 1.48 7.33
CA VAL A 73 -4.90 1.03 8.19
C VAL A 73 -4.01 2.20 8.62
N LEU A 74 -3.71 3.13 7.71
CA LEU A 74 -2.93 4.33 8.02
C LEU A 74 -3.65 5.19 9.06
N VAL A 75 -4.95 5.43 8.89
CA VAL A 75 -5.77 6.17 9.87
C VAL A 75 -5.77 5.48 11.23
N LYS A 76 -5.94 4.15 11.29
CA LYS A 76 -5.91 3.38 12.55
C LYS A 76 -4.58 3.47 13.28
N LEU A 77 -3.47 3.66 12.56
CA LEU A 77 -2.12 3.73 13.10
C LEU A 77 -1.62 5.17 13.33
N ASP A 78 -2.46 6.16 13.02
CA ASP A 78 -2.18 7.60 13.08
C ASP A 78 -1.01 8.00 12.15
N LEU A 79 -0.95 7.38 10.97
CA LEU A 79 0.10 7.60 9.97
C LEU A 79 -0.41 8.50 8.85
N ASN A 80 0.33 9.56 8.54
CA ASN A 80 0.03 10.41 7.40
C ASN A 80 0.60 9.79 6.09
N PRO A 81 -0.24 9.52 5.07
CA PRO A 81 0.19 8.93 3.80
C PRO A 81 1.25 9.75 3.06
N GLU A 82 1.19 11.08 3.16
CA GLU A 82 2.05 12.02 2.42
C GLU A 82 3.42 12.21 3.09
N THR A 83 3.58 11.77 4.34
CA THR A 83 4.85 11.98 5.06
C THR A 83 5.97 11.16 4.41
N PRO A 84 7.11 11.79 4.07
CA PRO A 84 8.27 11.06 3.58
C PRO A 84 8.79 10.06 4.61
N LEU A 85 9.09 8.82 4.19
CA LEU A 85 9.59 7.77 5.09
C LEU A 85 10.87 8.19 5.84
N LYS A 86 11.73 8.97 5.17
CA LYS A 86 12.98 9.51 5.73
C LYS A 86 12.77 10.42 6.94
N GLU A 87 11.57 11.00 7.08
CA GLU A 87 11.22 11.91 8.18
C GLU A 87 10.61 11.17 9.39
N LEU A 88 10.29 9.88 9.22
CA LEU A 88 9.73 9.08 10.30
C LEU A 88 10.80 8.67 11.32
N SER A 89 10.46 8.83 12.61
CA SER A 89 11.28 8.27 13.69
C SER A 89 11.23 6.74 13.69
N GLY A 90 12.18 6.07 14.36
CA GLY A 90 12.25 4.61 14.41
C GLY A 90 10.97 3.91 14.90
N GLY A 91 10.19 4.54 15.77
CA GLY A 91 8.89 4.03 16.20
C GLY A 91 7.81 4.13 15.11
N TRP A 92 7.82 5.24 14.37
CA TRP A 92 6.91 5.44 13.23
C TRP A 92 7.25 4.53 12.05
N LEU A 93 8.53 4.28 11.77
CA LEU A 93 8.96 3.29 10.78
C LEU A 93 8.46 1.88 11.12
N ARG A 94 8.45 1.50 12.40
CA ARG A 94 7.84 0.22 12.84
C ARG A 94 6.34 0.18 12.60
N LYS A 95 5.62 1.28 12.86
CA LYS A 95 4.20 1.39 12.54
C LYS A 95 3.94 1.29 11.03
N ALA A 96 4.77 1.94 10.20
CA ALA A 96 4.66 1.84 8.75
C ALA A 96 4.91 0.40 8.25
N ALA A 97 5.90 -0.29 8.83
CA ALA A 97 6.16 -1.71 8.53
C ALA A 97 4.98 -2.61 8.93
N LEU A 98 4.36 -2.34 10.09
CA LEU A 98 3.15 -3.02 10.52
C LEU A 98 1.97 -2.73 9.57
N ALA A 99 1.79 -1.47 9.16
CA ALA A 99 0.75 -1.07 8.20
C ALA A 99 0.89 -1.86 6.89
N ARG A 100 2.10 -1.92 6.34
CA ARG A 100 2.43 -2.72 5.15
C ARG A 100 2.07 -4.19 5.35
N ALA A 101 2.44 -4.79 6.48
CA ALA A 101 2.15 -6.17 6.81
C ALA A 101 0.65 -6.47 7.01
N LEU A 102 -0.16 -5.49 7.44
CA LEU A 102 -1.61 -5.62 7.60
C LEU A 102 -2.37 -5.50 6.27
N VAL A 103 -1.79 -4.76 5.33
CA VAL A 103 -2.37 -4.51 4.01
C VAL A 103 -2.00 -5.62 3.01
N CYS A 104 -0.78 -6.17 3.08
CA CYS A 104 -0.52 -7.54 2.64
C CYS A 104 -1.51 -8.40 3.40
N GLN A 105 -2.63 -8.89 2.85
CA GLN A 105 -3.38 -9.93 3.55
C GLN A 105 -2.48 -11.16 3.55
N PRO A 106 -1.79 -11.54 4.64
CA PRO A 106 -1.13 -12.82 4.63
C PRO A 106 -2.29 -13.79 4.80
N ASN A 107 -2.55 -14.65 3.80
CA ASN A 107 -3.20 -15.93 4.07
C ASN A 107 -2.24 -16.82 4.87
N VAL A 108 -1.76 -16.31 6.00
CA VAL A 108 -0.98 -17.05 6.99
C VAL A 108 -1.80 -16.99 8.26
N LEU A 109 -2.75 -17.92 8.29
CA LEU A 109 -3.01 -18.82 9.38
C LEU A 109 -1.75 -19.03 10.26
N LEU A 110 -1.51 -18.13 11.22
CA LEU A 110 -0.69 -18.38 12.40
C LEU A 110 -1.50 -17.90 13.62
N LEU A 111 -2.75 -18.34 13.68
CA LEU A 111 -3.37 -18.67 14.94
C LEU A 111 -2.83 -20.05 15.31
N ASP A 112 -1.67 -20.07 15.94
CA ASP A 112 -1.35 -21.15 16.86
C ASP A 112 -2.22 -20.88 18.10
N GLU A 113 -3.50 -21.25 18.02
CA GLU A 113 -4.26 -21.44 19.26
C GLU A 113 -3.74 -22.74 19.87
N PRO A 114 -3.24 -22.76 21.12
CA PRO A 114 -3.10 -24.01 21.83
C PRO A 114 -4.53 -24.52 22.03
N THR A 115 -4.99 -25.34 21.09
CA THR A 115 -6.24 -26.07 21.24
C THR A 115 -5.98 -27.04 22.38
N ASN A 116 -6.37 -26.59 23.56
CA ASN A 116 -6.60 -27.34 24.76
C ASN A 116 -6.98 -28.80 24.40
N HIS A 117 -6.02 -29.72 24.50
CA HIS A 117 -6.26 -31.16 24.42
C HIS A 117 -7.08 -31.54 25.65
N LEU A 118 -8.39 -31.32 25.58
CA LEU A 118 -9.37 -31.93 26.46
C LEU A 118 -9.89 -33.19 25.76
N LYS A 119 -9.15 -34.28 25.91
CA LYS A 119 -9.67 -35.64 26.08
C LYS A 119 -8.75 -36.41 27.00
#